data_AF-A0A2T4D7M5-F1
#
_entry.id   AF-A0A2T4D7M5-F1
#
_cell.length_a   1.000
_cell.length_b   1.000
_cell.length_c   1.000
_cell.angle_alpha   90.00
_cell.angle_beta   90.00
_cell.angle_gamma   90.00
#
_symmetry.space_group_name_H-M   'P 1'
#
loop_
_entity.id
_entity.type
_entity.pdbx_description
1 polymer ?
#
loop_
_entity_poly.entity_id
_entity_poly.type
_entity_poly.pdbx_seq_one_letter_code
_entity_poly.pdbx_strand_id
1 'polypeptide(L)'
;GGDEFIVLLNDLDPLDQTQDFAVMIAERIREELAEPFDIEQLHLSVTASIGIASFPHHAQKLGDLLRAADHAMYQAKNEGRNCVRLAHSETSDS
;
A
#
# COMPACT_ATOMS: atom_id res chain seq x y z
N GLY A 1 15.25 -1.16 -6.66
CA GLY A 1 15.04 -1.56 -8.06
C GLY A 1 15.19 -3.05 -8.22
N GLY A 2 14.18 -3.80 -7.79
CA GLY A 2 14.10 -5.27 -7.89
C GLY A 2 13.01 -5.87 -7.01
N ASP A 3 12.61 -5.17 -5.94
CA ASP A 3 11.69 -5.62 -4.89
C ASP A 3 10.47 -4.71 -4.70
N GLU A 4 10.24 -3.77 -5.63
CA GLU A 4 9.15 -2.79 -5.59
C GLU A 4 8.08 -3.12 -6.63
N PHE A 5 6.82 -3.12 -6.19
CA PHE A 5 5.66 -3.47 -7.00
C PHE A 5 4.56 -2.42 -6.82
N ILE A 6 3.74 -2.23 -7.86
CA ILE A 6 2.56 -1.37 -7.81
C ILE A 6 1.32 -2.23 -8.08
N VAL A 7 0.31 -2.08 -7.24
CA VAL A 7 -1.02 -2.69 -7.42
C VAL A 7 -2.02 -1.57 -7.71
N LEU A 8 -2.77 -1.71 -8.80
CA LEU A 8 -3.85 -0.78 -9.18
C LEU A 8 -5.19 -1.45 -8.93
N LEU A 9 -6.01 -0.84 -8.08
CA LEU A 9 -7.41 -1.21 -7.89
C LEU A 9 -8.26 -0.25 -8.74
N ASN A 10 -8.97 -0.79 -9.72
CA ASN A 10 -9.88 -0.07 -10.61
C ASN A 10 -11.33 -0.46 -10.34
N ASP A 11 -12.26 0.27 -10.96
CA ASP A 11 -13.70 -0.01 -10.93
C ASP A 11 -14.27 -0.16 -9.51
N LEU A 12 -13.70 0.59 -8.56
CA LEU A 12 -14.20 0.67 -7.20
C LEU A 12 -15.42 1.59 -7.19
N ASP A 13 -16.52 1.12 -6.62
CA ASP A 13 -17.69 1.97 -6.41
C ASP A 13 -17.27 3.19 -5.56
N PRO A 14 -17.65 4.42 -5.97
CA PRO A 14 -17.24 5.67 -5.33
C PRO A 14 -17.93 5.93 -3.97
N LEU A 15 -18.28 4.86 -3.25
CA LEU A 15 -18.84 4.93 -1.92
C LEU A 15 -17.74 5.29 -0.91
N ASP A 16 -18.14 5.80 0.26
CA ASP A 16 -17.24 6.21 1.34
C ASP A 16 -16.29 5.10 1.85
N GLN A 17 -16.43 3.87 1.36
CA GLN A 17 -15.68 2.68 1.77
C GLN A 17 -14.54 2.31 0.80
N THR A 18 -14.28 3.09 -0.25
CA THR A 18 -13.22 2.78 -1.23
C THR A 18 -11.84 2.60 -0.57
N GLN A 19 -11.52 3.44 0.42
CA GLN A 19 -10.24 3.36 1.14
C GLN A 19 -10.16 2.15 2.07
N ASP A 20 -11.23 1.86 2.81
CA ASP A 20 -11.30 0.67 3.68
C ASP A 20 -11.16 -0.62 2.87
N PHE A 21 -11.79 -0.68 1.70
CA PHE A 21 -11.64 -1.81 0.79
C PHE A 21 -10.19 -1.95 0.29
N ALA A 22 -9.55 -0.85 -0.09
CA ALA A 22 -8.14 -0.86 -0.50
C ALA A 22 -7.20 -1.33 0.64
N VAL A 23 -7.46 -0.88 1.87
CA VAL A 23 -6.73 -1.32 3.07
C VAL A 23 -6.92 -2.82 3.30
N MET A 24 -8.15 -3.33 3.22
CA MET A 24 -8.44 -4.75 3.35
C MET A 24 -7.69 -5.60 2.33
N ILE A 25 -7.66 -5.18 1.05
CA ILE A 25 -6.92 -5.89 0.00
C ILE A 25 -5.41 -5.85 0.28
N ALA A 26 -4.87 -4.70 0.68
CA ALA A 26 -3.46 -4.57 1.00
C ALA A 26 -3.04 -5.41 2.20
N GLU A 27 -3.86 -5.47 3.26
CA GLU A 27 -3.61 -6.32 4.42
C GLU A 27 -3.59 -7.79 4.02
N ARG A 28 -4.55 -8.22 3.19
CA ARG A 28 -4.55 -9.58 2.66
C ARG A 28 -3.27 -9.90 1.88
N ILE A 29 -2.82 -9.00 0.99
CA ILE A 29 -1.57 -9.19 0.25
C ILE A 29 -0.39 -9.30 1.22
N ARG A 30 -0.34 -8.44 2.24
CA ARG A 30 0.73 -8.43 3.23
C ARG A 30 0.78 -9.74 4.03
N GLU A 31 -0.37 -10.24 4.46
CA GLU A 31 -0.50 -11.50 5.20
C GLU A 31 -0.07 -12.70 4.35
N GLU A 32 -0.55 -12.79 3.12
CA GLU A 32 -0.18 -13.88 2.19
C GLU A 32 1.32 -13.87 1.86
N LEU A 33 1.94 -12.69 1.74
CA LEU A 33 3.39 -12.56 1.53
C LEU A 33 4.22 -12.86 2.78
N ALA A 34 3.61 -12.81 3.97
CA ALA A 34 4.30 -13.13 5.23
C ALA A 34 4.38 -14.65 5.48
N GLU A 35 3.57 -15.43 4.78
CA GLU A 35 3.66 -16.90 4.82
C GLU A 35 5.01 -17.37 4.25
N PRO A 36 5.63 -18.41 4.84
CA PRO A 36 6.90 -18.94 4.34
C PRO A 36 6.80 -19.49 2.91
N PHE A 37 7.82 -19.19 2.10
CA PHE A 37 8.02 -19.76 0.78
C PHE A 37 8.97 -20.95 0.85
N ASP A 38 8.55 -22.07 0.27
CA ASP A 38 9.40 -23.24 0.07
C ASP A 38 10.16 -23.13 -1.25
N ILE A 39 11.44 -22.78 -1.19
CA ILE A 39 12.31 -22.64 -2.36
C ILE A 39 13.54 -23.52 -2.18
N GLU A 40 13.69 -24.54 -3.04
CA GLU A 40 14.87 -25.43 -3.05
C GLU A 40 15.25 -25.97 -1.64
N GLN A 41 14.25 -26.41 -0.87
CA GLN A 41 14.36 -26.93 0.51
C GLN A 41 14.64 -25.88 1.60
N LEU A 42 14.65 -24.59 1.25
CA LEU A 42 14.71 -23.49 2.21
C LEU A 42 13.29 -22.98 2.50
N HIS A 43 13.02 -22.70 3.77
CA HIS A 43 11.83 -21.96 4.19
C HIS A 43 12.23 -20.48 4.31
N LEU A 44 11.75 -19.66 3.40
CA LEU A 44 12.09 -18.24 3.34
C LEU A 44 10.87 -17.40 3.71
N SER A 45 11.00 -16.53 4.71
CA SER A 45 9.97 -15.56 5.05
C SER A 45 10.36 -14.18 4.53
N VAL A 46 9.44 -13.53 3.84
CA VAL A 46 9.57 -12.12 3.47
C VAL A 46 8.47 -11.32 4.16
N THR A 47 8.60 -10.00 4.14
CA THR A 47 7.56 -9.11 4.65
C THR A 47 7.36 -7.98 3.65
N ALA A 48 6.13 -7.47 3.60
CA ALA A 48 5.78 -6.35 2.73
C ALA A 48 5.43 -5.11 3.57
N SER A 49 5.98 -3.96 3.17
CA SER A 49 5.49 -2.65 3.60
C SER A 49 4.73 -2.07 2.43
N ILE A 50 3.45 -1.71 2.65
CA ILE A 50 2.55 -1.28 1.58
C ILE A 50 2.02 0.12 1.90
N GLY A 51 2.16 1.03 0.93
CA GLY A 51 1.56 2.35 0.97
C GLY A 51 0.38 2.44 0.02
N ILE A 52 -0.72 3.03 0.46
CA ILE A 52 -1.97 3.15 -0.31
C ILE A 52 -2.26 4.62 -0.58
N ALA A 53 -2.66 4.94 -1.81
CA ALA A 53 -3.30 6.20 -2.13
C ALA A 53 -4.51 6.01 -3.06
N SER A 54 -5.59 6.79 -2.86
CA SER A 54 -6.79 6.76 -3.68
C SER A 54 -7.01 8.10 -4.39
N PHE A 55 -7.43 8.01 -5.65
CA PHE A 55 -7.95 9.15 -6.40
C PHE A 55 -9.44 9.34 -6.11
N PRO A 56 -9.95 10.58 -5.98
CA PRO A 56 -9.22 11.85 -6.01
C PRO A 56 -8.71 12.30 -4.63
N HIS A 57 -8.93 11.52 -3.58
CA HIS A 57 -8.77 11.95 -2.19
C HIS A 57 -7.34 12.39 -1.83
N HIS A 58 -6.31 11.65 -2.27
CA HIS A 58 -4.91 11.99 -1.96
C HIS A 58 -4.23 12.81 -3.07
N ALA A 59 -4.74 12.79 -4.30
CA ALA A 59 -4.15 13.50 -5.42
C ALA A 59 -5.09 13.56 -6.63
N GLN A 60 -4.95 14.62 -7.43
CA GLN A 60 -5.68 14.84 -8.68
C GLN A 60 -4.90 14.40 -9.93
N LYS A 61 -3.62 14.04 -9.79
CA LYS A 61 -2.74 13.61 -10.88
C LYS A 61 -2.06 12.30 -10.52
N LEU A 62 -1.85 11.43 -11.52
CA LEU A 62 -1.22 10.13 -11.33
C LEU A 62 0.17 10.22 -10.66
N GLY A 63 1.01 11.15 -11.11
CA GLY A 63 2.35 11.31 -10.53
C GLY A 63 2.33 11.73 -9.06
N ASP A 64 1.32 12.50 -8.65
CA ASP A 64 1.15 12.94 -7.27
C ASP A 64 0.58 11.81 -6.42
N LEU A 65 -0.33 11.00 -7.00
CA LEU A 65 -0.90 9.82 -6.35
C LEU A 65 0.16 8.76 -6.06
N LEU A 66 1.05 8.49 -7.02
CA LEU A 66 2.17 7.56 -6.85
C LEU A 66 3.13 8.05 -5.77
N ARG A 67 3.43 9.35 -5.72
CA ARG A 67 4.26 9.95 -4.66
C ARG A 67 3.62 9.82 -3.28
N ALA A 68 2.30 10.02 -3.18
CA ALA A 68 1.57 9.84 -1.93
C ALA A 68 1.61 8.37 -1.44
N ALA A 69 1.41 7.40 -2.34
CA ALA A 69 1.52 5.98 -2.02
C ALA A 69 2.95 5.59 -1.61
N ASP A 70 3.97 6.09 -2.32
CA ASP A 70 5.37 5.85 -1.99
C ASP A 70 5.74 6.42 -0.61
N HIS A 71 5.31 7.65 -0.30
CA HIS A 71 5.51 8.24 1.02
C HIS A 71 4.85 7.43 2.13
N ALA A 72 3.61 6.97 1.93
CA ALA A 72 2.94 6.08 2.87
C ALA A 72 3.68 4.74 3.05
N MET A 73 4.22 4.17 1.97
CA MET A 73 5.05 2.95 2.04
C MET A 73 6.33 3.21 2.86
N TYR A 74 6.97 4.36 2.68
CA TYR A 74 8.14 4.74 3.46
C TYR A 74 7.81 4.91 4.95
N GLN A 75 6.65 5.49 5.28
CA GLN A 75 6.15 5.52 6.66
C GLN A 75 5.98 4.10 7.22
N ALA A 76 5.35 3.19 6.46
CA ALA A 76 5.21 1.79 6.85
C ALA A 76 6.58 1.12 7.10
N LYS A 77 7.60 1.42 6.27
CA LYS A 77 8.97 0.92 6.47
C LYS A 77 9.61 1.47 7.76
N ASN A 78 9.33 2.73 8.11
CA ASN A 78 9.90 3.39 9.29
C ASN A 78 9.22 2.99 10.60
N GLU A 79 7.94 2.63 10.56
CA GLU A 79 7.14 2.26 11.74
C GLU A 79 7.22 0.77 12.12
N GLY A 80 8.30 0.09 11.73
CA GLY A 80 8.56 -1.31 12.08
C GLY A 80 8.43 -2.30 10.92
N ARG A 81 8.09 -1.82 9.71
CA ARG A 81 7.88 -2.63 8.50
C ARG A 81 6.70 -3.59 8.66
N ASN A 82 6.48 -4.46 7.66
CA ASN A 82 5.41 -5.46 7.68
C ASN A 82 4.04 -4.87 8.07
N CYS A 83 3.68 -3.74 7.47
CA CYS A 83 2.42 -3.07 7.76
C CYS A 83 1.92 -2.27 6.56
N VAL A 84 0.64 -1.92 6.61
CA VAL A 84 -0.04 -1.09 5.60
C VAL A 84 -0.17 0.34 6.14
N ARG A 85 0.04 1.34 5.29
CA ARG A 85 -0.25 2.75 5.59
C ARG A 85 -1.06 3.39 4.47
N LEU A 86 -2.08 4.14 4.88
CA LEU A 86 -2.82 5.02 3.99
C LEU A 86 -2.12 6.38 3.94
N ALA A 87 -2.01 6.97 2.76
CA ALA A 87 -1.54 8.34 2.64
C ALA A 87 -2.44 9.28 3.46
N HIS A 88 -1.87 10.36 3.99
CA HIS A 88 -2.67 11.44 4.54
C HIS A 88 -3.13 12.35 3.39
N SER A 89 -4.36 12.85 3.48
CA SER A 89 -4.73 13.99 2.64
C SER A 89 -3.87 15.19 3.03
N GLU A 90 -3.34 15.91 2.05
CA GLU A 90 -2.83 17.26 2.33
C GLU A 90 -4.05 18.08 2.79
N THR A 91 -4.17 18.28 4.10
CA THR A 91 -5.02 19.36 4.61
C THR A 91 -4.44 20.63 4.02
N SER A 92 -5.23 21.32 3.19
CA SER A 92 -5.01 22.73 2.90
C SER A 92 -5.05 23.47 4.24
N ASP A 93 -3.93 23.54 4.94
CA ASP A 93 -3.73 24.50 6.00
C ASP A 93 -3.97 25.87 5.36
N SER A 94 -5.08 26.48 5.79
CA SER A 94 -5.51 27.83 5.42
C SER A 94 -4.74 28.85 6.22
#